data_AF-A0A0D0DM46-F1
#
_entry.id   AF-A0A0D0DM46-F1
#
_cell.length_a   1.000
_cell.length_b   1.000
_cell.length_c   1.000
_cell.angle_alpha   90.00
_cell.angle_beta   90.00
_cell.angle_gamma   90.00
#
_symmetry.space_group_name_H-M   'P 1'
#
loop_
_entity.id
_entity.type
_entity.pdbx_description
1 polymer ?
#
loop_
_entity_poly.entity_id
_entity_poly.type
_entity_poly.pdbx_seq_one_letter_code
_entity_poly.pdbx_strand_id
1 'polypeptide(L)'
;MTSTAKVADLQRDTQEPLPREPLTTDHGVKVSDTDNWLEVIGLNREQNGPMLFEDQIGREKVHRFDHERILGRVVHARGAAAHGYFKVYDNRASRYTYAPVLTVPSRTTSVFVRFSTVQGSRGSAHTARDVRGFAAKFYTEEGNWDVVRNDIPVFFVIGQSAHNNLWDFVGLQPESVHMVMWVMSDRGIPRSFRMMQGFGVNTYTLLNGKSERHFVKFHFIPELGALKISGQDPDFHRKDLNEAIKNGAYPKCEFAIQTIPEAREHNFDFDILDATKVWPQELVPLEGIGELALNRVVDEFFPETEQITRLGINFQELPINRFVCPIFNHNRDGKGRHRTGAMPFELSHCDDSIVYRSYVKVLNDIDFDFAKCLAAKVGGEIPSRLDRRNHGKKSKGLSQRDFFPMKRTIVSRRIAILIADGFNAVEIQAVRASLTNSKAICYIIGPRRSHIHIFPMPGQDTSLGGQRSTPFDAPYIPSGTVHTNTLANNGRVVHWHLTRFVVLAIDLLRGVVRLPKVNLFARSRGNSDEVVSYYGVVSTGKYSASSVVTDVLQIALDSKGFVADFAYQVSQHRCYEREMKGLTDTVPF
;
A
#
# COMPACT_ATOMS: atom_id res chain seq x y z
N MET A 1 -11.24 -17.86 6.95
CA MET A 1 -10.47 -17.57 5.72
C MET A 1 -10.80 -18.64 4.69
N THR A 2 -10.87 -18.30 3.41
CA THR A 2 -11.22 -19.29 2.38
C THR A 2 -10.02 -20.21 2.13
N SER A 3 -10.17 -21.51 2.34
CA SER A 3 -9.18 -22.50 1.92
C SER A 3 -9.20 -22.59 0.39
N THR A 4 -8.12 -22.16 -0.27
CA THR A 4 -7.95 -22.24 -1.72
C THR A 4 -7.07 -23.43 -2.08
N ALA A 5 -7.10 -23.87 -3.35
CA ALA A 5 -6.25 -24.99 -3.80
C ALA A 5 -4.77 -24.75 -3.50
N LYS A 6 -4.30 -23.50 -3.63
CA LYS A 6 -2.91 -23.17 -3.30
C LYS A 6 -2.62 -23.25 -1.81
N VAL A 7 -3.52 -22.75 -0.97
CA VAL A 7 -3.36 -22.83 0.49
C VAL A 7 -3.34 -24.28 0.94
N ALA A 8 -4.18 -25.15 0.38
CA ALA A 8 -4.17 -26.58 0.66
C ALA A 8 -2.86 -27.27 0.21
N ASP A 9 -2.29 -26.88 -0.92
CA ASP A 9 -0.96 -27.35 -1.38
C ASP A 9 0.15 -26.99 -0.38
N LEU A 10 0.16 -25.75 0.13
CA LEU A 10 1.15 -25.26 1.09
C LEU A 10 1.11 -25.98 2.45
N GLN A 11 -0.06 -26.48 2.87
CA GLN A 11 -0.20 -27.22 4.13
C GLN A 11 0.67 -28.47 4.19
N ARG A 12 1.07 -29.03 3.05
CA ARG A 12 1.99 -30.19 2.99
C ARG A 12 3.41 -29.87 3.47
N ASP A 13 3.79 -28.60 3.35
CA ASP A 13 5.11 -28.07 3.66
C ASP A 13 5.07 -27.16 4.91
N THR A 14 3.91 -27.04 5.58
CA THR A 14 3.73 -26.19 6.77
C THR A 14 3.98 -27.00 8.03
N GLN A 15 4.81 -26.48 8.94
CA GLN A 15 5.09 -27.07 10.24
C GLN A 15 4.70 -26.07 11.33
N GLU A 16 3.79 -26.48 12.20
CA GLU A 16 3.34 -25.67 13.35
C GLU A 16 4.06 -26.17 14.61
N PRO A 17 4.80 -25.31 15.33
CA PRO A 17 5.49 -25.74 16.54
C PRO A 17 4.47 -26.09 17.63
N LEU A 18 4.43 -27.35 18.07
CA LEU A 18 3.56 -27.74 19.18
C LEU A 18 4.21 -27.38 20.54
N PRO A 19 3.48 -26.81 21.51
CA PRO A 19 4.04 -26.34 22.79
C PRO A 19 4.75 -27.39 23.66
N ARG A 20 4.64 -28.68 23.32
CA ARG A 20 5.20 -29.81 24.08
C ARG A 20 6.16 -30.68 23.27
N GLU A 21 6.48 -30.28 22.04
CA GLU A 21 7.48 -30.99 21.26
C GLU A 21 8.89 -30.66 21.76
N PRO A 22 9.76 -31.66 21.93
CA PRO A 22 11.15 -31.39 22.27
C PRO A 22 11.81 -30.64 21.12
N LEU A 23 12.65 -29.66 21.43
CA LEU A 23 13.50 -29.03 20.41
C LEU A 23 14.42 -30.07 19.80
N THR A 24 14.57 -30.03 18.48
CA THR A 24 15.46 -30.94 17.75
C THR A 24 16.42 -30.17 16.86
N THR A 25 17.50 -30.83 16.47
CA THR A 25 18.30 -30.46 15.30
C THR A 25 17.49 -30.64 14.01
N ASP A 26 17.98 -30.10 12.89
CA ASP A 26 17.40 -30.29 11.56
C ASP A 26 17.39 -31.78 11.12
N HIS A 27 18.19 -32.62 11.77
CA HIS A 27 18.24 -34.07 11.57
C HIS A 27 17.39 -34.87 12.57
N GLY A 28 16.61 -34.19 13.43
CA GLY A 28 15.66 -34.81 14.35
C GLY A 28 16.25 -35.29 15.69
N VAL A 29 17.48 -34.88 16.05
CA VAL A 29 18.10 -35.22 17.34
C VAL A 29 17.60 -34.26 18.41
N LYS A 30 17.07 -34.78 19.52
CA LYS A 30 16.58 -33.94 20.63
C LYS A 30 17.71 -33.12 21.26
N VAL A 31 17.43 -31.86 21.52
CA VAL A 31 18.34 -30.90 22.15
C VAL A 31 17.96 -30.74 23.62
N SER A 32 18.88 -31.02 24.53
CA SER A 32 18.66 -30.91 25.97
C SER A 32 18.98 -29.54 26.55
N ASP A 33 19.86 -28.78 25.89
CA ASP A 33 20.33 -27.44 26.30
C ASP A 33 20.52 -26.57 25.05
N THR A 34 19.92 -25.39 25.04
CA THR A 34 19.96 -24.44 23.91
C THR A 34 20.84 -23.23 24.15
N ASP A 35 21.35 -23.11 25.38
CA ASP A 35 21.90 -21.88 25.93
C ASP A 35 23.42 -21.97 26.06
N ASN A 36 23.95 -23.20 26.15
CA ASN A 36 25.39 -23.46 26.28
C ASN A 36 25.97 -24.19 25.07
N TRP A 37 27.16 -23.76 24.66
CA TRP A 37 28.01 -24.52 23.73
C TRP A 37 28.75 -25.59 24.53
N LEU A 38 29.05 -26.74 23.92
CA LEU A 38 29.87 -27.78 24.55
C LEU A 38 31.28 -27.26 24.84
N GLU A 39 31.67 -27.18 26.11
CA GLU A 39 32.96 -26.64 26.53
C GLU A 39 33.72 -27.58 27.46
N VAL A 40 35.04 -27.37 27.54
CA VAL A 40 35.86 -28.01 28.57
C VAL A 40 35.61 -27.29 29.90
N ILE A 41 35.15 -28.00 30.91
CA ILE A 41 35.02 -27.47 32.27
C ILE A 41 36.17 -27.97 33.16
N GLY A 42 36.75 -27.08 33.97
CA GLY A 42 37.73 -27.48 34.99
C GLY A 42 37.12 -28.48 35.99
N LEU A 43 37.94 -29.32 36.61
CA LEU A 43 37.50 -30.42 37.50
C LEU A 43 36.53 -29.98 38.62
N ASN A 44 36.64 -28.74 39.08
CA ASN A 44 35.79 -28.16 40.13
C ASN A 44 34.63 -27.31 39.61
N ARG A 45 34.42 -27.21 38.28
CA ARG A 45 33.43 -26.31 37.62
C ARG A 45 33.61 -24.81 37.92
N GLU A 46 34.78 -24.42 38.41
CA GLU A 46 35.12 -23.02 38.76
C GLU A 46 35.84 -22.27 37.63
N GLN A 47 36.25 -22.98 36.57
CA GLN A 47 36.97 -22.41 35.43
C GLN A 47 36.28 -22.80 34.12
N ASN A 48 35.88 -21.78 33.35
CA ASN A 48 35.41 -21.96 31.97
C ASN A 48 36.62 -22.26 31.07
N GLY A 49 36.48 -23.26 30.20
CA GLY A 49 37.48 -23.63 29.20
C GLY A 49 37.03 -23.31 27.78
N PRO A 50 37.82 -23.73 26.77
CA PRO A 50 37.47 -23.48 25.37
C PRO A 50 36.22 -24.26 24.94
N MET A 51 35.46 -23.66 24.02
CA MET A 51 34.38 -24.32 23.28
C MET A 51 34.95 -25.43 22.39
N LEU A 52 34.29 -26.58 22.36
CA LEU A 52 34.69 -27.74 21.58
C LEU A 52 34.11 -27.69 20.17
N PHE A 53 34.95 -28.00 19.18
CA PHE A 53 34.55 -28.07 17.78
C PHE A 53 33.61 -29.26 17.49
N GLU A 54 33.62 -30.30 18.31
CA GLU A 54 32.75 -31.47 18.10
C GLU A 54 31.27 -31.16 18.30
N ASP A 55 30.90 -30.04 18.93
CA ASP A 55 29.52 -29.61 19.14
C ASP A 55 28.77 -29.43 17.82
N GLN A 56 28.03 -30.47 17.42
CA GLN A 56 27.24 -30.45 16.21
C GLN A 56 26.01 -29.55 16.36
N ILE A 57 25.40 -29.46 17.54
CA ILE A 57 24.16 -28.70 17.76
C ILE A 57 24.46 -27.21 17.66
N GLY A 58 25.50 -26.74 18.36
CA GLY A 58 25.97 -25.35 18.29
C GLY A 58 26.38 -24.95 16.88
N ARG A 59 27.18 -25.79 16.21
CA ARG A 59 27.61 -25.54 14.82
C ARG A 59 26.44 -25.53 13.84
N GLU A 60 25.50 -26.47 13.92
CA GLU A 60 24.34 -26.52 13.02
C GLU A 60 23.48 -25.25 13.16
N LYS A 61 23.16 -24.85 14.40
CA LYS A 61 22.37 -23.65 14.70
C LYS A 61 23.04 -22.38 14.14
N VAL A 62 24.33 -22.20 14.40
CA VAL A 62 25.11 -21.05 13.87
C VAL A 62 25.23 -21.12 12.36
N HIS A 63 25.48 -22.30 11.79
CA HIS A 63 25.57 -22.47 10.35
C HIS A 63 24.26 -22.10 9.65
N ARG A 64 23.11 -22.49 10.20
CA ARG A 64 21.79 -22.10 9.68
C ARG A 64 21.57 -20.59 9.77
N PHE A 65 21.90 -19.99 10.91
CA PHE A 65 21.81 -18.53 11.12
C PHE A 65 22.66 -17.75 10.11
N ASP A 66 23.94 -18.12 9.97
CA ASP A 66 24.90 -17.45 9.09
C ASP A 66 24.46 -17.49 7.61
N HIS A 67 23.66 -18.49 7.23
CA HIS A 67 23.18 -18.69 5.86
C HIS A 67 21.68 -18.39 5.67
N GLU A 68 21.03 -17.68 6.60
CA GLU A 68 19.62 -17.28 6.47
C GLU A 68 19.37 -16.33 5.28
N ARG A 69 20.38 -15.54 4.90
CA ARG A 69 20.20 -14.47 3.92
C ARG A 69 20.42 -14.99 2.50
N ILE A 70 19.41 -14.76 1.65
CA ILE A 70 19.51 -14.88 0.20
C ILE A 70 19.66 -13.49 -0.45
N LEU A 71 20.18 -13.47 -1.67
CA LEU A 71 20.22 -12.27 -2.51
C LEU A 71 18.82 -11.67 -2.65
N GLY A 72 18.69 -10.37 -2.33
CA GLY A 72 17.46 -9.63 -2.56
C GLY A 72 17.16 -9.48 -4.06
N ARG A 73 15.91 -9.15 -4.39
CA ARG A 73 15.56 -8.79 -5.77
C ARG A 73 16.33 -7.53 -6.18
N VAL A 74 16.86 -7.52 -7.40
CA VAL A 74 17.60 -6.37 -7.96
C VAL A 74 16.75 -5.10 -7.98
N VAL A 75 15.46 -5.26 -8.30
CA VAL A 75 14.42 -4.24 -8.22
C VAL A 75 13.23 -4.84 -7.51
N HIS A 76 12.37 -4.00 -6.93
CA HIS A 76 11.21 -4.47 -6.16
C HIS A 76 11.58 -5.30 -4.93
N ALA A 77 12.74 -5.03 -4.32
CA ALA A 77 13.26 -5.75 -3.15
C ALA A 77 12.33 -5.60 -1.94
N ARG A 78 11.85 -4.37 -1.68
CA ARG A 78 10.93 -4.08 -0.60
C ARG A 78 9.49 -4.38 -1.00
N GLY A 79 8.88 -5.39 -0.37
CA GLY A 79 7.52 -5.79 -0.68
C GLY A 79 6.74 -6.39 0.49
N ALA A 80 5.45 -6.61 0.24
CA ALA A 80 4.50 -7.30 1.09
C ALA A 80 3.56 -8.12 0.19
N ALA A 81 3.07 -9.26 0.67
CA ALA A 81 2.21 -10.11 -0.12
C ALA A 81 1.07 -10.71 0.70
N ALA A 82 0.05 -11.19 0.00
CA ALA A 82 -1.08 -11.89 0.58
C ALA A 82 -1.66 -12.90 -0.42
N HIS A 83 -2.35 -13.90 0.13
CA HIS A 83 -3.13 -14.89 -0.59
C HIS A 83 -4.54 -14.38 -0.87
N GLY A 84 -5.13 -14.90 -1.94
CA GLY A 84 -6.47 -14.53 -2.36
C GLY A 84 -7.08 -15.49 -3.36
N TYR A 85 -8.15 -15.02 -3.99
CA TYR A 85 -8.80 -15.69 -5.11
C TYR A 85 -9.12 -14.70 -6.25
N PHE A 86 -9.32 -15.27 -7.43
CA PHE A 86 -9.83 -14.59 -8.62
C PHE A 86 -11.02 -15.36 -9.21
N LYS A 87 -12.05 -14.63 -9.65
CA LYS A 87 -13.21 -15.17 -10.38
C LYS A 87 -13.65 -14.20 -11.47
N VAL A 88 -14.06 -14.74 -12.61
CA VAL A 88 -14.75 -13.94 -13.63
C VAL A 88 -16.24 -13.81 -13.30
N TYR A 89 -16.85 -12.71 -13.72
CA TYR A 89 -18.27 -12.47 -13.49
C TYR A 89 -19.15 -13.36 -14.38
N ASP A 90 -18.75 -13.53 -15.64
CA ASP A 90 -19.42 -14.35 -16.63
C ASP A 90 -18.45 -14.77 -17.75
N ASN A 91 -18.96 -15.42 -18.79
CA ASN A 91 -18.17 -15.91 -19.92
C ASN A 91 -17.93 -14.83 -21.01
N ARG A 92 -18.14 -13.54 -20.75
CA ARG A 92 -18.07 -12.49 -21.79
C ARG A 92 -16.71 -12.40 -22.47
N ALA A 93 -15.63 -12.75 -21.77
CA ALA A 93 -14.27 -12.72 -22.31
C ALA A 93 -14.00 -13.83 -23.34
N SER A 94 -14.88 -14.82 -23.51
CA SER A 94 -14.73 -15.90 -24.52
C SER A 94 -14.61 -15.40 -25.96
N ARG A 95 -15.15 -14.20 -26.23
CA ARG A 95 -14.99 -13.53 -27.53
C ARG A 95 -13.55 -13.10 -27.82
N TYR A 96 -12.72 -12.94 -26.78
CA TYR A 96 -11.32 -12.54 -26.90
C TYR A 96 -10.34 -13.67 -26.57
N THR A 97 -10.70 -14.59 -25.67
CA THR A 97 -9.80 -15.63 -25.17
C THR A 97 -10.48 -16.99 -24.99
N TYR A 98 -9.76 -18.09 -25.19
CA TYR A 98 -10.19 -19.42 -24.74
C TYR A 98 -9.65 -19.80 -23.34
N ALA A 99 -8.86 -18.93 -22.70
CA ALA A 99 -8.24 -19.22 -21.41
C ALA A 99 -9.29 -19.44 -20.30
N PRO A 100 -9.40 -20.65 -19.70
CA PRO A 100 -10.49 -20.96 -18.77
C PRO A 100 -10.50 -20.10 -17.49
N VAL A 101 -9.33 -19.61 -17.06
CA VAL A 101 -9.21 -18.64 -15.96
C VAL A 101 -9.99 -17.35 -16.22
N LEU A 102 -10.25 -16.98 -17.49
CA LEU A 102 -10.97 -15.77 -17.89
C LEU A 102 -12.40 -16.05 -18.43
N THR A 103 -12.79 -17.31 -18.61
CA THR A 103 -14.06 -17.67 -19.30
C THR A 103 -15.00 -18.53 -18.47
N VAL A 104 -14.54 -19.17 -17.38
CA VAL A 104 -15.34 -20.09 -16.56
C VAL A 104 -15.78 -19.43 -15.25
N PRO A 105 -17.04 -18.96 -15.11
CA PRO A 105 -17.47 -18.17 -13.93
C PRO A 105 -17.66 -19.02 -12.67
N SER A 106 -17.92 -20.32 -12.83
CA SER A 106 -17.98 -21.27 -11.72
C SER A 106 -16.61 -21.52 -11.08
N ARG A 107 -15.52 -21.18 -11.77
CA ARG A 107 -14.16 -21.45 -11.32
C ARG A 107 -13.66 -20.40 -10.35
N THR A 108 -12.97 -20.87 -9.30
CA THR A 108 -12.27 -20.02 -8.33
C THR A 108 -10.78 -20.27 -8.45
N THR A 109 -10.05 -19.31 -9.01
CA THR A 109 -8.61 -19.44 -9.21
C THR A 109 -7.87 -18.91 -7.98
N SER A 110 -6.95 -19.69 -7.42
CA SER A 110 -6.13 -19.22 -6.31
C SER A 110 -5.16 -18.15 -6.82
N VAL A 111 -4.93 -17.09 -6.05
CA VAL A 111 -3.94 -16.07 -6.40
C VAL A 111 -3.02 -15.74 -5.24
N PHE A 112 -1.80 -15.33 -5.57
CA PHE A 112 -0.87 -14.69 -4.63
C PHE A 112 -0.42 -13.36 -5.22
N VAL A 113 -0.61 -12.29 -4.47
CA VAL A 113 -0.27 -10.94 -4.92
C VAL A 113 0.85 -10.38 -4.07
N ARG A 114 1.94 -9.96 -4.72
CA ARG A 114 3.06 -9.27 -4.09
C ARG A 114 3.07 -7.81 -4.54
N PHE A 115 2.92 -6.92 -3.58
CA PHE A 115 3.12 -5.49 -3.75
C PHE A 115 4.55 -5.10 -3.39
N SER A 116 5.07 -4.04 -4.00
CA SER A 116 6.44 -3.60 -3.74
C SER A 116 6.64 -2.13 -4.06
N THR A 117 7.65 -1.50 -3.46
CA THR A 117 8.32 -0.34 -4.08
C THR A 117 9.24 -0.86 -5.19
N VAL A 118 10.10 -0.02 -5.77
CA VAL A 118 10.99 -0.46 -6.85
C VAL A 118 12.45 -0.30 -6.51
N GLN A 119 12.90 0.90 -6.19
CA GLN A 119 14.33 1.19 -6.03
C GLN A 119 14.88 0.66 -4.71
N GLY A 120 14.13 0.88 -3.64
CA GLY A 120 14.64 0.67 -2.29
C GLY A 120 14.97 -0.79 -1.98
N SER A 121 16.12 -1.00 -1.33
CA SER A 121 16.53 -2.28 -0.75
C SER A 121 15.51 -2.83 0.25
N ARG A 122 15.66 -4.10 0.67
CA ARG A 122 14.70 -4.83 1.53
C ARG A 122 14.24 -4.08 2.80
N GLY A 123 15.12 -3.26 3.39
CA GLY A 123 14.85 -2.46 4.59
C GLY A 123 14.31 -1.04 4.34
N SER A 124 14.09 -0.64 3.09
CA SER A 124 13.60 0.71 2.74
C SER A 124 12.14 0.94 3.16
N ALA A 125 11.75 2.21 3.24
CA ALA A 125 10.40 2.60 3.67
C ALA A 125 9.34 2.37 2.57
N HIS A 126 8.17 1.84 2.95
CA HIS A 126 7.06 1.61 2.02
C HIS A 126 6.42 2.89 1.46
N THR A 127 6.51 4.00 2.18
CA THR A 127 5.85 5.29 1.89
C THR A 127 6.72 6.26 1.08
N ALA A 128 7.86 5.80 0.56
CA ALA A 128 8.70 6.59 -0.34
C ALA A 128 7.96 6.96 -1.63
N ARG A 129 8.31 8.08 -2.28
CA ARG A 129 7.85 8.35 -3.65
C ARG A 129 8.53 7.38 -4.59
N ASP A 130 7.75 6.51 -5.21
CA ASP A 130 8.24 5.47 -6.11
C ASP A 130 7.07 4.93 -6.94
N VAL A 131 7.37 4.17 -7.98
CA VAL A 131 6.38 3.27 -8.58
C VAL A 131 6.04 2.18 -7.56
N ARG A 132 4.84 1.60 -7.62
CA ARG A 132 4.53 0.38 -6.89
C ARG A 132 4.39 -0.80 -7.84
N GLY A 133 5.13 -1.87 -7.56
CA GLY A 133 4.89 -3.16 -8.20
C GLY A 133 3.57 -3.76 -7.71
N PHE A 134 2.80 -4.29 -8.63
CA PHE A 134 1.59 -5.10 -8.46
C PHE A 134 1.80 -6.38 -9.27
N ALA A 135 2.30 -7.43 -8.61
CA ALA A 135 2.54 -8.72 -9.23
C ALA A 135 1.52 -9.75 -8.73
N ALA A 136 0.65 -10.23 -9.60
CA ALA A 136 -0.35 -11.25 -9.30
C ALA A 136 0.01 -12.58 -10.00
N LYS A 137 0.21 -13.63 -9.21
CA LYS A 137 0.36 -15.01 -9.68
C LYS A 137 -0.97 -15.73 -9.58
N PHE A 138 -1.45 -16.25 -10.70
CA PHE A 138 -2.68 -17.02 -10.82
C PHE A 138 -2.31 -18.50 -10.92
N TYR A 139 -2.71 -19.29 -9.93
CA TYR A 139 -2.50 -20.73 -9.91
C TYR A 139 -3.65 -21.40 -10.66
N THR A 140 -3.51 -21.50 -11.98
CA THR A 140 -4.53 -22.07 -12.86
C THR A 140 -4.32 -23.59 -13.00
N GLU A 141 -5.37 -24.31 -13.37
CA GLU A 141 -5.38 -25.73 -13.74
C GLU A 141 -4.59 -25.99 -15.04
N GLU A 142 -4.35 -24.94 -15.82
CA GLU A 142 -3.63 -24.97 -17.09
C GLU A 142 -2.16 -24.51 -16.96
N GLY A 143 -1.74 -24.14 -15.75
CA GLY A 143 -0.39 -23.60 -15.48
C GLY A 143 -0.43 -22.30 -14.68
N ASN A 144 0.71 -21.86 -14.17
CA ASN A 144 0.79 -20.58 -13.49
C ASN A 144 0.82 -19.44 -14.52
N TRP A 145 -0.11 -18.49 -14.38
CA TRP A 145 -0.12 -17.25 -15.16
C TRP A 145 0.28 -16.09 -14.24
N ASP A 146 1.31 -15.33 -14.63
CA ASP A 146 1.79 -14.20 -13.85
C ASP A 146 1.50 -12.88 -14.57
N VAL A 147 0.76 -11.98 -13.92
CA VAL A 147 0.58 -10.59 -14.35
C VAL A 147 1.49 -9.72 -13.47
N VAL A 148 2.70 -9.43 -13.97
CA VAL A 148 3.79 -8.78 -13.19
C VAL A 148 4.03 -7.36 -13.66
N ARG A 149 3.41 -6.37 -12.99
CA ARG A 149 3.48 -4.98 -13.45
C ARG A 149 3.33 -3.97 -12.31
N ASN A 150 2.83 -2.76 -12.59
CA ASN A 150 2.90 -1.59 -11.72
C ASN A 150 1.54 -0.93 -11.47
N ASP A 151 1.52 0.02 -10.54
CA ASP A 151 0.40 0.91 -10.24
C ASP A 151 0.27 2.12 -11.19
N ILE A 152 1.15 2.19 -12.20
CA ILE A 152 1.21 3.19 -13.26
C ILE A 152 1.09 2.49 -14.62
N PRO A 153 0.29 3.01 -15.57
CA PRO A 153 -0.05 2.32 -16.82
C PRO A 153 1.01 2.37 -17.93
N VAL A 154 2.13 3.04 -17.69
CA VAL A 154 3.25 3.21 -18.62
C VAL A 154 4.58 2.87 -17.93
N PHE A 155 5.66 2.69 -18.69
CA PHE A 155 6.97 2.35 -18.15
C PHE A 155 8.11 3.03 -18.91
N PHE A 156 9.22 3.38 -18.22
CA PHE A 156 10.45 3.82 -18.86
C PHE A 156 11.73 3.87 -17.96
N VAL A 157 11.86 2.98 -16.94
CA VAL A 157 12.98 2.91 -15.94
C VAL A 157 12.79 3.83 -14.69
N ILE A 158 13.43 3.49 -13.56
CA ILE A 158 12.92 3.59 -12.16
C ILE A 158 13.99 4.08 -11.15
N GLY A 159 13.57 4.81 -10.09
CA GLY A 159 14.46 5.20 -8.98
C GLY A 159 13.83 6.10 -7.89
N GLN A 160 14.40 6.11 -6.66
CA GLN A 160 14.20 7.22 -5.72
C GLN A 160 14.67 8.48 -6.44
N SER A 161 13.75 9.40 -6.71
CA SER A 161 13.99 10.35 -7.79
C SER A 161 14.79 11.59 -7.41
N ALA A 162 15.00 11.85 -6.13
CA ALA A 162 15.64 13.08 -5.67
C ALA A 162 17.18 12.97 -5.65
N HIS A 163 17.80 12.61 -6.79
CA HIS A 163 19.25 12.66 -6.95
C HIS A 163 19.67 12.94 -8.40
N ASN A 164 20.89 13.42 -8.60
CA ASN A 164 21.37 13.93 -9.89
C ASN A 164 21.22 12.91 -11.03
N ASN A 165 21.67 11.66 -10.82
CA ASN A 165 21.75 10.68 -11.90
C ASN A 165 20.39 10.34 -12.53
N LEU A 166 19.29 10.36 -11.78
CA LEU A 166 17.97 10.11 -12.38
C LEU A 166 17.56 11.28 -13.27
N TRP A 167 17.76 12.52 -12.80
CA TRP A 167 17.36 13.71 -13.56
C TRP A 167 18.25 13.95 -14.77
N ASP A 168 19.50 13.50 -14.73
CA ASP A 168 20.37 13.43 -15.90
C ASP A 168 19.79 12.47 -16.96
N PHE A 169 19.48 11.23 -16.57
CA PHE A 169 18.81 10.28 -17.47
C PHE A 169 17.50 10.84 -18.06
N VAL A 170 16.63 11.40 -17.23
CA VAL A 170 15.36 11.99 -17.67
C VAL A 170 15.59 13.17 -18.63
N GLY A 171 16.63 13.97 -18.39
CA GLY A 171 17.02 15.07 -19.27
C GLY A 171 17.52 14.61 -20.64
N LEU A 172 18.15 13.43 -20.71
CA LEU A 172 18.68 12.85 -21.94
C LEU A 172 17.68 11.94 -22.68
N GLN A 173 16.65 11.45 -22.01
CA GLN A 173 15.70 10.45 -22.52
C GLN A 173 14.25 10.99 -22.46
N PRO A 174 13.82 11.80 -23.44
CA PRO A 174 12.51 12.47 -23.41
C PRO A 174 11.32 11.50 -23.40
N GLU A 175 11.50 10.26 -23.82
CA GLU A 175 10.48 9.21 -23.74
C GLU A 175 10.09 8.87 -22.29
N SER A 176 10.96 9.17 -21.31
CA SER A 176 10.71 8.98 -19.87
C SER A 176 9.69 9.94 -19.28
N VAL A 177 9.43 11.06 -19.97
CA VAL A 177 8.65 12.18 -19.46
C VAL A 177 7.24 11.76 -19.03
N HIS A 178 6.56 10.93 -19.81
CA HIS A 178 5.21 10.48 -19.46
C HIS A 178 5.23 9.73 -18.12
N MET A 179 6.20 8.83 -17.93
CA MET A 179 6.38 8.10 -16.68
C MET A 179 6.70 9.02 -15.50
N VAL A 180 7.56 10.02 -15.71
CA VAL A 180 7.92 11.01 -14.69
C VAL A 180 6.70 11.77 -14.20
N MET A 181 5.81 12.19 -15.10
CA MET A 181 4.56 12.87 -14.73
C MET A 181 3.68 12.00 -13.81
N TRP A 182 3.63 10.68 -14.05
CA TRP A 182 2.91 9.75 -13.19
C TRP A 182 3.53 9.62 -11.80
N VAL A 183 4.84 9.34 -11.70
CA VAL A 183 5.48 9.13 -10.39
C VAL A 183 5.60 10.41 -9.56
N MET A 184 5.63 11.58 -10.21
CA MET A 184 5.59 12.89 -9.53
C MET A 184 4.19 13.28 -9.07
N SER A 185 3.15 12.71 -9.67
CA SER A 185 1.79 12.83 -9.16
C SER A 185 1.60 12.09 -7.82
N ASP A 186 0.41 12.18 -7.25
CA ASP A 186 0.05 11.48 -6.02
C ASP A 186 -0.05 9.95 -6.19
N ARG A 187 0.02 9.45 -7.43
CA ARG A 187 0.18 8.02 -7.74
C ARG A 187 1.48 7.44 -7.18
N GLY A 188 2.57 8.22 -7.15
CA GLY A 188 3.86 7.74 -6.63
C GLY A 188 3.90 7.56 -5.09
N ILE A 189 2.85 7.97 -4.37
CA ILE A 189 2.77 7.94 -2.90
C ILE A 189 1.39 7.44 -2.42
N PRO A 190 1.00 6.21 -2.77
CA PRO A 190 -0.31 5.68 -2.42
C PRO A 190 -0.50 5.56 -0.91
N ARG A 191 -1.75 5.69 -0.45
CA ARG A 191 -2.20 5.57 0.95
C ARG A 191 -2.07 4.15 1.45
N SER A 192 -2.29 3.19 0.57
CA SER A 192 -2.32 1.77 0.86
C SER A 192 -2.21 1.01 -0.46
N PHE A 193 -1.62 -0.19 -0.45
CA PHE A 193 -1.68 -1.10 -1.58
C PHE A 193 -3.12 -1.49 -1.97
N ARG A 194 -4.06 -1.36 -1.03
CA ARG A 194 -5.50 -1.60 -1.23
C ARG A 194 -6.21 -0.45 -1.96
N MET A 195 -5.51 0.68 -2.10
CA MET A 195 -6.03 1.94 -2.64
C MET A 195 -5.11 2.47 -3.75
N MET A 196 -4.74 1.58 -4.68
CA MET A 196 -4.02 1.92 -5.90
C MET A 196 -4.51 1.00 -7.03
N GLN A 197 -4.44 1.48 -8.27
CA GLN A 197 -4.68 0.62 -9.43
C GLN A 197 -3.49 -0.31 -9.66
N GLY A 198 -3.70 -1.35 -10.47
CA GLY A 198 -2.63 -2.13 -11.08
C GLY A 198 -2.84 -2.17 -12.58
N PHE A 199 -1.77 -2.19 -13.36
CA PHE A 199 -1.84 -2.13 -14.81
C PHE A 199 -0.94 -3.16 -15.46
N GLY A 200 -1.41 -3.80 -16.52
CA GLY A 200 -0.65 -4.67 -17.42
C GLY A 200 0.53 -3.96 -18.11
N VAL A 201 0.48 -2.64 -18.22
CA VAL A 201 1.39 -1.74 -18.95
C VAL A 201 1.59 -2.09 -20.42
N ASN A 202 2.29 -3.20 -20.67
CA ASN A 202 2.50 -3.75 -22.00
C ASN A 202 1.17 -4.19 -22.62
N THR A 203 1.19 -4.19 -23.94
CA THR A 203 0.16 -4.83 -24.75
C THR A 203 0.47 -6.31 -24.87
N TYR A 204 -0.51 -7.13 -24.50
CA TYR A 204 -0.48 -8.58 -24.64
C TYR A 204 -1.41 -9.00 -25.76
N THR A 205 -1.49 -10.30 -26.02
CA THR A 205 -2.44 -10.89 -26.97
C THR A 205 -3.32 -11.91 -26.28
N LEU A 206 -4.60 -11.90 -26.61
CA LEU A 206 -5.53 -12.99 -26.33
C LEU A 206 -5.92 -13.67 -27.64
N LEU A 207 -6.11 -14.98 -27.60
CA LEU A 207 -6.60 -15.80 -28.71
C LEU A 207 -7.92 -16.42 -28.31
N ASN A 208 -8.98 -16.19 -29.07
CA ASN A 208 -10.28 -16.81 -28.82
C ASN A 208 -10.37 -18.23 -29.39
N GLY A 209 -11.49 -18.92 -29.16
CA GLY A 209 -11.70 -20.30 -29.65
C GLY A 209 -11.71 -20.45 -31.19
N LYS A 210 -11.74 -19.34 -31.93
CA LYS A 210 -11.62 -19.30 -33.40
C LYS A 210 -10.21 -18.95 -33.88
N SER A 211 -9.24 -18.89 -32.97
CA SER A 211 -7.86 -18.42 -33.22
C SER A 211 -7.76 -16.96 -33.67
N GLU A 212 -8.77 -16.13 -33.38
CA GLU A 212 -8.73 -14.70 -33.67
C GLU A 212 -7.94 -13.98 -32.57
N ARG A 213 -6.96 -13.16 -32.98
CA ARG A 213 -6.07 -12.44 -32.08
C ARG A 213 -6.64 -11.06 -31.72
N HIS A 214 -6.56 -10.74 -30.43
CA HIS A 214 -6.91 -9.44 -29.89
C HIS A 214 -5.75 -8.91 -29.05
N PHE A 215 -5.37 -7.66 -29.28
CA PHE A 215 -4.45 -6.96 -28.39
C PHE A 215 -5.17 -6.58 -27.10
N VAL A 216 -4.52 -6.76 -25.95
CA VAL A 216 -5.13 -6.51 -24.64
C VAL A 216 -4.21 -5.74 -23.70
N LYS A 217 -4.79 -4.82 -22.91
CA LYS A 217 -4.18 -4.30 -21.68
C LYS A 217 -5.02 -4.71 -20.47
N PHE A 218 -4.36 -5.18 -19.42
CA PHE A 218 -4.98 -5.61 -18.16
C PHE A 218 -5.04 -4.47 -17.16
N HIS A 219 -6.11 -4.39 -16.37
CA HIS A 219 -6.33 -3.35 -15.36
C HIS A 219 -6.90 -3.97 -14.09
N PHE A 220 -6.38 -3.54 -12.94
CA PHE A 220 -6.91 -3.85 -11.61
C PHE A 220 -7.42 -2.55 -10.98
N ILE A 221 -8.72 -2.46 -10.73
CA ILE A 221 -9.39 -1.25 -10.27
C ILE A 221 -9.83 -1.46 -8.81
N PRO A 222 -9.26 -0.74 -7.83
CA PRO A 222 -9.53 -0.98 -6.41
C PRO A 222 -10.94 -0.49 -6.03
N GLU A 223 -11.70 -1.28 -5.27
CA GLU A 223 -13.03 -0.86 -4.78
C GLU A 223 -12.95 0.34 -3.81
N LEU A 224 -11.83 0.46 -3.08
CA LEU A 224 -11.60 1.52 -2.09
C LEU A 224 -11.04 2.81 -2.69
N GLY A 225 -10.89 2.87 -4.02
CA GLY A 225 -10.37 4.01 -4.76
C GLY A 225 -8.86 4.24 -4.61
N ALA A 226 -8.32 5.30 -5.21
CA ALA A 226 -6.87 5.57 -5.22
C ALA A 226 -6.51 6.88 -4.48
N LEU A 227 -5.69 6.79 -3.43
CA LEU A 227 -5.56 7.89 -2.44
C LEU A 227 -4.13 8.02 -1.89
N LYS A 228 -3.79 9.14 -1.23
CA LYS A 228 -2.41 9.50 -0.78
C LYS A 228 -2.16 9.44 0.73
N ILE A 229 -0.94 9.01 1.13
CA ILE A 229 -0.35 9.33 2.43
C ILE A 229 1.18 9.21 2.42
N SER A 230 1.85 10.03 3.23
CA SER A 230 3.20 9.78 3.70
C SER A 230 3.16 9.63 5.23
N GLY A 231 3.97 8.72 5.77
CA GLY A 231 4.02 8.45 7.20
C GLY A 231 5.38 7.94 7.62
N GLN A 232 5.64 8.06 8.92
CA GLN A 232 6.94 7.78 9.57
C GLN A 232 7.19 6.28 9.84
N ASP A 233 6.22 5.40 9.58
CA ASP A 233 6.36 3.96 9.77
C ASP A 233 6.85 3.31 8.45
N PRO A 234 8.10 2.83 8.37
CA PRO A 234 8.63 2.21 7.15
C PRO A 234 7.91 0.91 6.76
N ASP A 235 7.19 0.29 7.70
CA ASP A 235 6.38 -0.92 7.50
C ASP A 235 4.89 -0.61 7.26
N PHE A 236 4.51 0.67 7.12
CA PHE A 236 3.10 1.10 7.11
C PHE A 236 2.20 0.31 6.16
N HIS A 237 2.57 0.17 4.88
CA HIS A 237 1.73 -0.55 3.90
C HIS A 237 1.63 -2.05 4.16
N ARG A 238 2.69 -2.68 4.70
CA ARG A 238 2.66 -4.09 5.09
C ARG A 238 1.72 -4.31 6.27
N LYS A 239 1.82 -3.45 7.30
CA LYS A 239 0.94 -3.49 8.47
C LYS A 239 -0.51 -3.22 8.07
N ASP A 240 -0.77 -2.20 7.26
CA ASP A 240 -2.11 -1.85 6.75
C ASP A 240 -2.75 -3.01 5.99
N LEU A 241 -2.02 -3.69 5.10
CA LEU A 241 -2.52 -4.86 4.37
C LEU A 241 -2.88 -6.02 5.33
N ASN A 242 -1.94 -6.37 6.21
CA ASN A 242 -2.13 -7.51 7.12
C ASN A 242 -3.27 -7.26 8.12
N GLU A 243 -3.34 -6.07 8.68
CA GLU A 243 -4.39 -5.67 9.61
C GLU A 243 -5.76 -5.67 8.95
N ALA A 244 -5.87 -5.12 7.73
CA ALA A 244 -7.12 -5.12 6.97
C ALA A 244 -7.63 -6.56 6.73
N ILE A 245 -6.74 -7.48 6.32
CA ILE A 245 -7.11 -8.89 6.09
C ILE A 245 -7.51 -9.59 7.39
N LYS A 246 -6.72 -9.42 8.47
CA LYS A 246 -7.03 -10.02 9.78
C LYS A 246 -8.36 -9.53 10.35
N ASN A 247 -8.73 -8.28 10.07
CA ASN A 247 -9.99 -7.67 10.48
C ASN A 247 -11.16 -7.93 9.50
N GLY A 248 -10.98 -8.79 8.48
CA GLY A 248 -12.03 -9.13 7.52
C GLY A 248 -12.38 -8.03 6.51
N ALA A 249 -11.57 -6.96 6.43
CA ALA A 249 -11.67 -5.90 5.43
C ALA A 249 -10.81 -6.24 4.21
N TYR A 250 -11.17 -7.33 3.53
CA TYR A 250 -10.44 -7.89 2.41
C TYR A 250 -10.25 -6.88 1.27
N PRO A 251 -9.00 -6.60 0.83
CA PRO A 251 -8.75 -5.82 -0.38
C PRO A 251 -9.38 -6.49 -1.58
N LYS A 252 -10.14 -5.72 -2.36
CA LYS A 252 -10.79 -6.17 -3.59
C LYS A 252 -10.48 -5.24 -4.74
N CYS A 253 -10.34 -5.81 -5.93
CA CYS A 253 -10.22 -5.07 -7.17
C CYS A 253 -11.02 -5.75 -8.29
N GLU A 254 -11.67 -4.93 -9.10
CA GLU A 254 -12.24 -5.36 -10.37
C GLU A 254 -11.10 -5.55 -11.38
N PHE A 255 -11.05 -6.73 -11.99
CA PHE A 255 -10.17 -7.02 -13.11
C PHE A 255 -10.88 -6.65 -14.40
N ALA A 256 -10.29 -5.71 -15.13
CA ALA A 256 -10.83 -5.18 -16.37
C ALA A 256 -9.83 -5.30 -17.51
N ILE A 257 -10.35 -5.35 -18.74
CA ILE A 257 -9.56 -5.41 -19.96
C ILE A 257 -9.91 -4.25 -20.90
N GLN A 258 -8.91 -3.77 -21.63
CA GLN A 258 -9.10 -3.02 -22.86
C GLN A 258 -8.69 -3.94 -24.01
N THR A 259 -9.50 -4.03 -25.06
CA THR A 259 -9.23 -4.91 -26.20
C THR A 259 -9.27 -4.15 -27.52
N ILE A 260 -8.33 -4.46 -28.40
CA ILE A 260 -8.25 -3.94 -29.76
C ILE A 260 -8.20 -5.14 -30.72
N PRO A 261 -9.13 -5.26 -31.69
CA PRO A 261 -9.02 -6.26 -32.75
C PRO A 261 -7.74 -6.09 -33.54
N GLU A 262 -7.11 -7.18 -33.96
CA GLU A 262 -5.85 -7.15 -34.73
C GLU A 262 -5.88 -6.21 -35.94
N ALA A 263 -6.99 -6.18 -36.68
CA ALA A 263 -7.19 -5.29 -37.84
C ALA A 263 -7.15 -3.78 -37.52
N ARG A 264 -7.17 -3.38 -36.24
CA ARG A 264 -7.14 -1.98 -35.78
C ARG A 264 -5.80 -1.58 -35.17
N GLU A 265 -4.76 -2.39 -35.27
CA GLU A 265 -3.43 -2.13 -34.68
C GLU A 265 -2.90 -0.73 -34.96
N HIS A 266 -3.05 -0.26 -36.20
CA HIS A 266 -2.48 1.01 -36.68
C HIS A 266 -3.51 2.17 -36.75
N ASN A 267 -4.69 2.02 -36.13
CA ASN A 267 -5.77 3.00 -36.21
C ASN A 267 -5.68 4.12 -35.14
N PHE A 268 -4.53 4.30 -34.53
CA PHE A 268 -4.32 5.22 -33.41
C PHE A 268 -3.11 6.12 -33.69
N ASP A 269 -3.12 7.34 -33.13
CA ASP A 269 -2.02 8.29 -33.25
C ASP A 269 -0.76 7.88 -32.45
N PHE A 270 -0.80 6.72 -31.80
CA PHE A 270 0.29 6.12 -31.04
C PHE A 270 0.41 4.64 -31.39
N ASP A 271 1.62 4.11 -31.32
CA ASP A 271 1.84 2.68 -31.44
C ASP A 271 1.25 1.98 -30.21
N ILE A 272 0.35 1.02 -30.44
CA ILE A 272 -0.32 0.31 -29.36
C ILE A 272 0.63 -0.60 -28.58
N LEU A 273 1.81 -0.93 -29.12
CA LEU A 273 2.85 -1.75 -28.50
C LEU A 273 3.85 -0.93 -27.68
N ASP A 274 3.82 0.41 -27.81
CA ASP A 274 4.68 1.31 -27.05
C ASP A 274 4.25 1.38 -25.57
N ALA A 275 5.11 0.87 -24.69
CA ALA A 275 4.90 0.84 -23.24
C ALA A 275 4.94 2.23 -22.57
N THR A 276 5.35 3.28 -23.29
CA THR A 276 5.26 4.67 -22.83
C THR A 276 3.89 5.30 -23.10
N LYS A 277 2.97 4.57 -23.75
CA LYS A 277 1.65 5.08 -24.16
C LYS A 277 0.52 4.38 -23.42
N VAL A 278 -0.47 5.16 -22.99
CA VAL A 278 -1.75 4.64 -22.49
C VAL A 278 -2.70 4.47 -23.67
N TRP A 279 -3.68 3.57 -23.54
CA TRP A 279 -4.83 3.54 -24.43
C TRP A 279 -5.94 4.37 -23.78
N PRO A 280 -6.27 5.57 -24.31
CA PRO A 280 -7.30 6.42 -23.72
C PRO A 280 -8.64 5.69 -23.62
N GLN A 281 -9.32 5.82 -22.47
CA GLN A 281 -10.57 5.08 -22.24
C GLN A 281 -11.71 5.51 -23.16
N GLU A 282 -11.64 6.71 -23.76
CA GLU A 282 -12.59 7.14 -24.78
C GLU A 282 -12.43 6.39 -26.11
N LEU A 283 -11.21 5.97 -26.44
CA LEU A 283 -10.90 5.29 -27.69
C LEU A 283 -11.04 3.77 -27.56
N VAL A 284 -10.63 3.24 -26.40
CA VAL A 284 -10.70 1.82 -26.07
C VAL A 284 -11.30 1.69 -24.66
N PRO A 285 -12.61 1.42 -24.54
CA PRO A 285 -13.27 1.39 -23.24
C PRO A 285 -12.78 0.23 -22.38
N LEU A 286 -12.84 0.42 -21.06
CA LEU A 286 -12.59 -0.63 -20.09
C LEU A 286 -13.81 -1.54 -19.94
N GLU A 287 -13.57 -2.84 -19.92
CA GLU A 287 -14.59 -3.85 -19.63
C GLU A 287 -14.20 -4.63 -18.38
N GLY A 288 -14.96 -4.48 -17.30
CA GLY A 288 -14.86 -5.31 -16.10
C GLY A 288 -15.30 -6.74 -16.39
N ILE A 289 -14.41 -7.70 -16.11
CA ILE A 289 -14.65 -9.13 -16.40
C ILE A 289 -14.54 -10.03 -15.16
N GLY A 290 -13.98 -9.56 -14.04
CA GLY A 290 -13.87 -10.37 -12.83
C GLY A 290 -13.49 -9.60 -11.58
N GLU A 291 -13.41 -10.32 -10.46
CA GLU A 291 -12.99 -9.82 -9.14
C GLU A 291 -11.73 -10.56 -8.69
N LEU A 292 -10.73 -9.82 -8.20
CA LEU A 292 -9.62 -10.34 -7.40
C LEU A 292 -9.77 -9.84 -5.97
N ALA A 293 -9.70 -10.75 -5.00
CA ALA A 293 -9.80 -10.43 -3.58
C ALA A 293 -8.68 -11.10 -2.77
N LEU A 294 -8.07 -10.36 -1.84
CA LEU A 294 -7.04 -10.86 -0.92
C LEU A 294 -7.66 -11.13 0.45
N ASN A 295 -7.57 -12.35 0.95
CA ASN A 295 -8.36 -12.78 2.11
C ASN A 295 -7.58 -13.59 3.15
N ARG A 296 -6.27 -13.78 2.94
CA ARG A 296 -5.39 -14.49 3.88
C ARG A 296 -3.98 -13.90 3.86
N VAL A 297 -3.45 -13.63 5.05
CA VAL A 297 -2.04 -13.23 5.23
C VAL A 297 -1.13 -14.44 5.03
N VAL A 298 0.14 -14.21 4.74
CA VAL A 298 1.16 -15.27 4.75
C VAL A 298 1.34 -15.83 6.16
N ASP A 299 1.66 -17.11 6.25
CA ASP A 299 2.03 -17.76 7.51
C ASP A 299 3.46 -17.33 7.89
N GLU A 300 4.39 -17.38 6.93
CA GLU A 300 5.77 -16.94 7.13
C GLU A 300 6.28 -16.09 5.94
N PHE A 301 6.83 -14.91 6.26
CA PHE A 301 7.25 -13.94 5.23
C PHE A 301 8.34 -14.48 4.30
N PHE A 302 9.35 -15.17 4.84
CA PHE A 302 10.50 -15.59 4.05
C PHE A 302 10.14 -16.65 2.98
N PRO A 303 9.66 -17.87 3.34
CA PRO A 303 9.39 -18.93 2.38
C PRO A 303 8.26 -18.62 1.39
N GLU A 304 7.36 -17.68 1.73
CA GLU A 304 6.26 -17.30 0.84
C GLU A 304 6.53 -15.99 0.09
N THR A 305 6.78 -14.89 0.81
CA THR A 305 6.88 -13.55 0.18
C THR A 305 8.26 -13.25 -0.38
N GLU A 306 9.32 -13.67 0.30
CA GLU A 306 10.69 -13.42 -0.19
C GLU A 306 11.04 -14.41 -1.30
N GLN A 307 10.66 -15.68 -1.17
CA GLN A 307 11.03 -16.75 -2.10
C GLN A 307 10.09 -16.93 -3.32
N ILE A 308 9.01 -16.12 -3.44
CA ILE A 308 8.19 -16.13 -4.66
C ILE A 308 8.99 -15.64 -5.86
N THR A 309 9.34 -16.57 -6.75
CA THR A 309 10.29 -16.45 -7.87
C THR A 309 11.73 -16.09 -7.49
N ARG A 310 12.70 -16.55 -8.30
CA ARG A 310 14.14 -16.20 -8.27
C ARG A 310 14.99 -16.88 -7.18
N LEU A 311 15.10 -18.21 -7.23
CA LEU A 311 16.02 -19.01 -6.40
C LEU A 311 16.59 -20.23 -7.12
N GLY A 312 17.83 -20.15 -7.60
CA GLY A 312 18.46 -21.26 -8.33
C GLY A 312 17.64 -21.72 -9.55
N ILE A 313 18.02 -22.86 -10.13
CA ILE A 313 17.35 -23.42 -11.32
C ILE A 313 16.00 -24.09 -10.98
N ASN A 314 15.82 -24.55 -9.73
CA ASN A 314 14.66 -25.32 -9.28
C ASN A 314 13.67 -24.49 -8.44
N PHE A 315 13.66 -23.16 -8.58
CA PHE A 315 12.78 -22.28 -7.80
C PHE A 315 11.29 -22.64 -7.91
N GLN A 316 10.88 -23.32 -8.99
CA GLN A 316 9.50 -23.77 -9.22
C GLN A 316 9.08 -24.90 -8.26
N GLU A 317 10.02 -25.59 -7.63
CA GLU A 317 9.76 -26.64 -6.63
C GLU A 317 9.45 -26.05 -5.24
N LEU A 318 9.87 -24.81 -4.99
CA LEU A 318 9.57 -24.11 -3.75
C LEU A 318 8.05 -24.02 -3.57
N PRO A 319 7.53 -24.27 -2.36
CA PRO A 319 6.11 -24.44 -2.13
C PRO A 319 5.27 -23.31 -2.73
N ILE A 320 5.65 -22.03 -2.55
CA ILE A 320 4.88 -20.91 -3.08
C ILE A 320 4.88 -20.79 -4.62
N ASN A 321 5.92 -21.29 -5.31
CA ASN A 321 6.04 -21.22 -6.76
C ASN A 321 5.44 -22.43 -7.49
N ARG A 322 5.21 -23.52 -6.74
CA ARG A 322 4.67 -24.78 -7.26
C ARG A 322 3.35 -24.59 -7.97
N PHE A 323 3.18 -25.28 -9.10
CA PHE A 323 1.93 -25.36 -9.84
C PHE A 323 0.90 -26.19 -9.05
N VAL A 324 -0.38 -25.84 -9.19
CA VAL A 324 -1.48 -26.65 -8.64
C VAL A 324 -1.98 -27.70 -9.63
N CYS A 325 -1.48 -27.64 -10.88
CA CYS A 325 -1.69 -28.64 -11.91
C CYS A 325 -0.44 -29.52 -12.09
N PRO A 326 -0.58 -30.72 -12.68
CA PRO A 326 0.56 -31.55 -13.04
C PRO A 326 1.47 -30.84 -14.05
N ILE A 327 2.77 -30.83 -13.80
CA ILE A 327 3.80 -30.35 -14.73
C ILE A 327 4.86 -31.44 -14.89
N PHE A 328 5.19 -31.76 -16.14
CA PHE A 328 6.36 -32.56 -16.47
C PHE A 328 7.51 -31.60 -16.77
N ASN A 329 8.47 -31.46 -15.85
CA ASN A 329 9.67 -30.69 -16.08
C ASN A 329 10.86 -31.63 -16.40
N HIS A 330 11.76 -31.17 -17.28
CA HIS A 330 13.04 -31.83 -17.55
C HIS A 330 14.20 -31.17 -16.78
N ASN A 331 13.88 -30.19 -15.92
CA ASN A 331 14.84 -29.60 -15.01
C ASN A 331 15.32 -30.66 -14.05
N ARG A 332 16.63 -30.69 -13.86
CA ARG A 332 17.28 -31.74 -13.09
C ARG A 332 17.08 -31.38 -11.61
N ASP A 333 16.48 -32.31 -10.89
CA ASP A 333 16.39 -32.31 -9.43
C ASP A 333 17.78 -32.05 -8.82
N GLY A 334 17.85 -31.66 -7.55
CA GLY A 334 19.10 -31.35 -6.84
C GLY A 334 20.18 -32.46 -6.85
N LYS A 335 19.95 -33.58 -7.53
CA LYS A 335 20.86 -34.70 -7.81
C LYS A 335 21.58 -34.62 -9.17
N GLY A 336 22.31 -33.54 -9.43
CA GLY A 336 23.48 -33.63 -10.33
C GLY A 336 23.16 -33.97 -11.78
N ARG A 337 22.32 -33.13 -12.36
CA ARG A 337 21.98 -33.10 -13.77
C ARG A 337 22.75 -31.96 -14.58
N HIS A 338 23.78 -32.12 -15.45
CA HIS A 338 24.37 -31.05 -16.32
C HIS A 338 23.62 -30.60 -17.61
N ARG A 339 23.68 -29.31 -17.96
CA ARG A 339 24.00 -28.76 -19.31
C ARG A 339 24.20 -27.22 -19.23
N THR A 340 25.47 -26.80 -19.02
CA THR A 340 26.25 -25.63 -19.56
C THR A 340 25.53 -24.33 -19.98
N GLY A 341 25.94 -23.07 -19.73
CA GLY A 341 27.07 -22.40 -19.03
C GLY A 341 27.06 -20.85 -19.23
N ALA A 342 27.57 -20.08 -18.22
CA ALA A 342 28.28 -18.75 -18.15
C ALA A 342 27.88 -17.49 -18.99
N MET A 343 28.23 -16.21 -18.70
CA MET A 343 28.43 -15.24 -17.56
C MET A 343 28.86 -13.87 -18.24
N PRO A 344 29.08 -12.71 -17.56
CA PRO A 344 28.79 -11.33 -17.99
C PRO A 344 30.02 -10.52 -18.45
N PHE A 345 29.78 -9.38 -19.10
CA PHE A 345 30.78 -8.37 -19.50
C PHE A 345 30.12 -6.98 -19.47
N GLU A 346 30.92 -5.93 -19.24
CA GLU A 346 30.59 -4.50 -19.34
C GLU A 346 30.10 -3.75 -18.08
N LEU A 347 31.06 -3.34 -17.26
CA LEU A 347 31.06 -2.05 -16.53
C LEU A 347 32.48 -1.51 -16.56
N SER A 348 32.79 -0.57 -17.45
CA SER A 348 34.00 0.24 -17.34
C SER A 348 33.87 1.58 -18.10
N HIS A 349 34.18 2.67 -17.39
CA HIS A 349 34.59 4.01 -17.87
C HIS A 349 33.51 5.04 -18.29
N CYS A 350 33.32 6.09 -17.48
CA CYS A 350 33.96 7.41 -17.68
C CYS A 350 33.33 8.53 -16.82
N ASP A 351 34.21 9.45 -16.39
CA ASP A 351 33.98 10.66 -15.61
C ASP A 351 33.84 11.90 -16.54
N ASP A 352 32.77 12.71 -16.40
CA ASP A 352 32.71 14.06 -17.03
C ASP A 352 31.77 15.03 -16.28
N SER A 353 32.14 16.30 -16.30
CA SER A 353 31.78 17.42 -15.42
C SER A 353 30.73 18.39 -16.00
N ILE A 354 30.01 18.01 -17.06
CA ILE A 354 29.04 18.86 -17.79
C ILE A 354 27.58 18.51 -17.43
N VAL A 355 27.27 18.29 -16.14
CA VAL A 355 25.95 17.81 -15.68
C VAL A 355 24.99 18.91 -15.20
N TYR A 356 25.27 20.21 -15.43
CA TYR A 356 24.41 21.27 -14.85
C TYR A 356 23.85 22.32 -15.83
N ARG A 357 24.00 22.18 -17.15
CA ARG A 357 23.49 23.19 -18.12
C ARG A 357 22.25 22.79 -18.93
N SER A 358 21.65 21.62 -18.70
CA SER A 358 20.63 21.07 -19.62
C SER A 358 19.35 20.58 -18.95
N TYR A 359 18.70 21.39 -18.10
CA TYR A 359 17.45 20.98 -17.42
C TYR A 359 16.21 21.84 -17.75
N VAL A 360 16.36 23.01 -18.37
CA VAL A 360 15.23 23.91 -18.63
C VAL A 360 14.46 23.59 -19.92
N LYS A 361 15.04 22.84 -20.86
CA LYS A 361 14.43 22.59 -22.19
C LYS A 361 13.36 21.49 -22.22
N VAL A 362 13.54 20.39 -21.50
CA VAL A 362 12.65 19.19 -21.61
C VAL A 362 11.27 19.43 -20.97
N LEU A 363 11.17 20.30 -19.98
CA LEU A 363 9.90 20.63 -19.30
C LEU A 363 9.00 21.55 -20.13
N ASN A 364 9.59 22.33 -21.04
CA ASN A 364 8.85 23.23 -21.95
C ASN A 364 8.04 22.46 -23.02
N ASP A 365 8.38 21.20 -23.28
CA ASP A 365 7.69 20.35 -24.27
C ASP A 365 6.38 19.73 -23.75
N ILE A 366 6.10 19.85 -22.45
CA ILE A 366 4.95 19.24 -21.77
C ILE A 366 3.86 20.27 -21.48
N ASP A 367 4.20 21.32 -20.73
CA ASP A 367 3.31 22.41 -20.35
C ASP A 367 4.09 23.65 -19.90
N PHE A 368 3.83 24.80 -20.53
CA PHE A 368 4.60 26.03 -20.36
C PHE A 368 4.41 26.69 -18.99
N ASP A 369 3.18 26.68 -18.46
CA ASP A 369 2.90 27.29 -17.16
C ASP A 369 3.44 26.43 -16.02
N PHE A 370 3.42 25.10 -16.19
CA PHE A 370 4.13 24.18 -15.30
C PHE A 370 5.64 24.41 -15.28
N ALA A 371 6.27 24.55 -16.45
CA ALA A 371 7.71 24.82 -16.56
C ALA A 371 8.12 26.15 -15.90
N LYS A 372 7.32 27.21 -16.06
CA LYS A 372 7.52 28.51 -15.38
C LYS A 372 7.43 28.39 -13.86
N CYS A 373 6.38 27.72 -13.37
CA CYS A 373 6.15 27.55 -11.93
C CYS A 373 7.29 26.75 -11.28
N LEU A 374 7.79 25.72 -11.96
CA LEU A 374 8.91 24.91 -11.49
C LEU A 374 10.22 25.69 -11.50
N ALA A 375 10.54 26.38 -12.61
CA ALA A 375 11.75 27.21 -12.75
C ALA A 375 11.84 28.29 -11.66
N ALA A 376 10.73 28.96 -11.35
CA ALA A 376 10.66 29.96 -10.29
C ALA A 376 10.90 29.39 -8.87
N LYS A 377 10.55 28.12 -8.64
CA LYS A 377 10.71 27.46 -7.33
C LYS A 377 12.10 26.86 -7.11
N VAL A 378 12.80 26.49 -8.17
CA VAL A 378 14.13 25.83 -8.10
C VAL A 378 15.29 26.72 -8.55
N GLY A 379 15.01 27.96 -8.99
CA GLY A 379 16.03 28.92 -9.43
C GLY A 379 16.58 28.67 -10.84
N GLY A 380 15.83 28.00 -11.72
CA GLY A 380 16.22 27.73 -13.11
C GLY A 380 15.86 28.87 -14.07
N GLU A 381 16.49 28.92 -15.26
CA GLU A 381 16.12 29.85 -16.33
C GLU A 381 14.67 29.64 -16.76
N ILE A 382 13.92 30.73 -16.97
CA ILE A 382 12.51 30.67 -17.37
C ILE A 382 12.45 30.62 -18.91
N PRO A 383 11.83 29.58 -19.52
CA PRO A 383 11.71 29.49 -20.97
C PRO A 383 10.93 30.68 -21.56
N SER A 384 11.43 31.25 -22.66
CA SER A 384 10.87 32.44 -23.31
C SER A 384 9.96 32.16 -24.52
N ARG A 385 9.93 30.91 -25.04
CA ARG A 385 9.11 30.52 -26.22
C ARG A 385 8.69 29.05 -26.18
N LEU A 386 7.51 28.73 -26.70
CA LEU A 386 6.98 27.36 -26.88
C LEU A 386 7.65 26.66 -28.08
N ASP A 387 8.15 25.43 -27.88
CA ASP A 387 8.66 24.57 -28.97
C ASP A 387 7.60 23.55 -29.47
N ARG A 388 6.62 23.16 -28.64
CA ARG A 388 5.45 22.33 -29.02
C ARG A 388 4.15 22.87 -28.40
N ARG A 389 3.04 22.86 -29.16
CA ARG A 389 1.73 23.37 -28.70
C ARG A 389 0.98 22.29 -27.91
N ASN A 390 0.76 22.52 -26.60
CA ASN A 390 -0.21 21.75 -25.82
C ASN A 390 -1.64 22.04 -26.36
N HIS A 391 -2.34 20.99 -26.82
CA HIS A 391 -3.67 21.11 -27.41
C HIS A 391 -4.81 21.14 -26.38
N GLY A 392 -4.51 21.01 -25.07
CA GLY A 392 -5.47 21.14 -23.98
C GLY A 392 -6.53 20.03 -23.88
N LYS A 393 -6.39 18.94 -24.65
CA LYS A 393 -7.33 17.80 -24.59
C LYS A 393 -7.09 17.02 -23.30
N LYS A 394 -8.14 16.39 -22.78
CA LYS A 394 -8.13 15.59 -21.55
C LYS A 394 -8.65 14.20 -21.84
N SER A 395 -8.30 13.23 -21.00
CA SER A 395 -8.83 11.86 -21.06
C SER A 395 -9.34 11.39 -19.70
N LYS A 396 -10.46 10.68 -19.70
CA LYS A 396 -11.09 10.05 -18.53
C LYS A 396 -10.28 8.85 -18.05
N GLY A 397 -10.25 8.65 -16.72
CA GLY A 397 -9.65 7.48 -16.10
C GLY A 397 -8.15 7.56 -15.92
N LEU A 398 -7.59 8.78 -15.99
CA LEU A 398 -6.21 9.08 -15.61
C LEU A 398 -6.15 9.70 -14.20
N SER A 399 -7.08 10.61 -13.91
CA SER A 399 -7.18 11.29 -12.61
C SER A 399 -7.56 10.30 -11.50
N GLN A 400 -6.91 10.38 -10.34
CA GLN A 400 -7.33 9.60 -9.16
C GLN A 400 -8.76 9.93 -8.72
N ARG A 401 -9.27 11.13 -9.04
CA ARG A 401 -10.67 11.53 -8.75
C ARG A 401 -11.70 10.76 -9.57
N ASP A 402 -11.31 10.17 -10.70
CA ASP A 402 -12.20 9.32 -11.51
C ASP A 402 -12.44 7.96 -10.84
N PHE A 403 -11.67 7.63 -9.80
CA PHE A 403 -11.68 6.35 -9.09
C PHE A 403 -11.97 6.53 -7.59
N PHE A 404 -12.86 7.45 -7.22
CA PHE A 404 -13.43 7.41 -5.87
C PHE A 404 -14.29 6.15 -5.69
N PRO A 405 -14.41 5.62 -4.46
CA PRO A 405 -15.30 4.49 -4.20
C PRO A 405 -16.71 4.77 -4.72
N MET A 406 -17.32 3.82 -5.44
CA MET A 406 -18.71 3.96 -5.93
C MET A 406 -19.69 4.30 -4.81
N LYS A 407 -19.47 3.73 -3.62
CA LYS A 407 -20.19 4.06 -2.39
C LYS A 407 -19.22 4.68 -1.38
N ARG A 408 -19.58 5.86 -0.86
CA ARG A 408 -18.83 6.52 0.23
C ARG A 408 -18.67 5.55 1.40
N THR A 409 -17.45 5.38 1.86
CA THR A 409 -17.11 4.35 2.86
C THR A 409 -15.94 4.78 3.74
N ILE A 410 -15.96 4.30 4.98
CA ILE A 410 -14.86 4.40 5.95
C ILE A 410 -14.29 3.03 6.33
N VAL A 411 -14.69 1.96 5.62
CA VAL A 411 -14.17 0.61 5.84
C VAL A 411 -12.65 0.65 5.81
N SER A 412 -12.01 0.04 6.82
CA SER A 412 -10.57 -0.04 7.07
C SER A 412 -9.84 1.27 7.38
N ARG A 413 -10.54 2.41 7.47
CA ARG A 413 -9.93 3.69 7.86
C ARG A 413 -9.50 3.65 9.31
N ARG A 414 -8.31 4.16 9.61
CA ARG A 414 -7.79 4.24 10.98
C ARG A 414 -8.19 5.57 11.60
N ILE A 415 -8.96 5.53 12.69
CA ILE A 415 -9.40 6.69 13.45
C ILE A 415 -8.65 6.74 14.78
N ALA A 416 -7.95 7.83 15.06
CA ALA A 416 -7.26 8.04 16.34
C ALA A 416 -8.17 8.73 17.34
N ILE A 417 -8.61 8.03 18.38
CA ILE A 417 -9.39 8.58 19.49
C ILE A 417 -8.41 9.06 20.57
N LEU A 418 -8.25 10.38 20.70
CA LEU A 418 -7.29 10.98 21.62
C LEU A 418 -7.93 11.25 22.99
N ILE A 419 -7.41 10.59 24.03
CA ILE A 419 -7.94 10.62 25.40
C ILE A 419 -6.88 11.05 26.42
N ALA A 420 -7.35 11.50 27.58
CA ALA A 420 -6.61 11.84 28.80
C ALA A 420 -7.60 11.75 29.97
N ASP A 421 -7.11 11.75 31.20
CA ASP A 421 -7.95 11.66 32.41
C ASP A 421 -9.12 12.67 32.37
N GLY A 422 -10.34 12.21 32.67
CA GLY A 422 -11.56 13.05 32.68
C GLY A 422 -12.33 13.16 31.36
N PHE A 423 -12.17 12.23 30.43
CA PHE A 423 -12.92 12.16 29.17
C PHE A 423 -14.35 11.61 29.37
N ASN A 424 -15.25 11.90 28.43
CA ASN A 424 -16.62 11.38 28.43
C ASN A 424 -16.68 9.93 27.90
N ALA A 425 -16.79 8.96 28.82
CA ALA A 425 -16.74 7.53 28.47
C ALA A 425 -17.96 7.03 27.68
N VAL A 426 -19.16 7.55 27.98
CA VAL A 426 -20.40 7.18 27.29
C VAL A 426 -20.32 7.58 25.81
N GLU A 427 -19.79 8.78 25.55
CA GLU A 427 -19.56 9.29 24.21
C GLU A 427 -18.56 8.41 23.43
N ILE A 428 -17.39 8.09 24.00
CA ILE A 428 -16.42 7.22 23.30
C ILE A 428 -17.04 5.87 22.96
N GLN A 429 -17.75 5.23 23.89
CA GLN A 429 -18.35 3.93 23.65
C GLN A 429 -19.32 3.97 22.46
N ALA A 430 -20.18 4.98 22.42
CA ALA A 430 -21.14 5.15 21.34
C ALA A 430 -20.45 5.43 19.98
N VAL A 431 -19.52 6.40 19.95
CA VAL A 431 -18.82 6.78 18.71
C VAL A 431 -17.95 5.63 18.20
N ARG A 432 -17.18 4.98 19.08
CA ARG A 432 -16.33 3.84 18.73
C ARG A 432 -17.17 2.67 18.22
N ALA A 433 -18.28 2.34 18.87
CA ALA A 433 -19.17 1.27 18.41
C ALA A 433 -19.73 1.57 17.02
N SER A 434 -20.21 2.79 16.79
CA SER A 434 -20.74 3.23 15.50
C SER A 434 -19.70 3.15 14.36
N LEU A 435 -18.50 3.67 14.59
CA LEU A 435 -17.39 3.62 13.62
C LEU A 435 -16.90 2.17 13.37
N THR A 436 -16.80 1.35 14.41
CA THR A 436 -16.37 -0.06 14.32
C THR A 436 -17.42 -0.90 13.58
N ASN A 437 -18.71 -0.64 13.78
CA ASN A 437 -19.79 -1.29 13.02
C ASN A 437 -19.72 -0.95 11.51
N SER A 438 -19.19 0.22 11.16
CA SER A 438 -18.86 0.58 9.76
C SER A 438 -17.49 0.09 9.30
N LYS A 439 -16.87 -0.82 10.05
CA LYS A 439 -15.55 -1.42 9.81
C LYS A 439 -14.40 -0.42 9.76
N ALA A 440 -14.53 0.76 10.37
CA ALA A 440 -13.37 1.60 10.66
C ALA A 440 -12.60 1.02 11.86
N ILE A 441 -11.30 1.26 11.89
CA ILE A 441 -10.41 0.76 12.95
C ILE A 441 -10.12 1.92 13.90
N CYS A 442 -10.66 1.85 15.11
CA CYS A 442 -10.51 2.90 16.11
C CYS A 442 -9.36 2.57 17.07
N TYR A 443 -8.40 3.49 17.17
CA TYR A 443 -7.26 3.40 18.07
C TYR A 443 -7.42 4.37 19.22
N ILE A 444 -7.32 3.88 20.46
CA ILE A 444 -7.35 4.73 21.66
C ILE A 444 -5.91 5.16 21.98
N ILE A 445 -5.68 6.47 22.01
CA ILE A 445 -4.37 7.09 22.18
C ILE A 445 -4.42 8.13 23.30
N GLY A 446 -3.56 7.99 24.30
CA GLY A 446 -3.48 8.91 25.43
C GLY A 446 -2.04 9.14 25.91
N PRO A 447 -1.82 9.94 26.97
CA PRO A 447 -0.48 10.34 27.41
C PRO A 447 0.47 9.18 27.75
N ARG A 448 -0.07 8.07 28.26
CA ARG A 448 0.68 6.91 28.79
C ARG A 448 0.00 5.62 28.37
N ARG A 449 0.71 4.50 28.17
CA ARG A 449 0.11 3.22 27.75
C ARG A 449 -0.60 2.46 28.89
N SER A 450 -0.36 2.87 30.14
CA SER A 450 -1.06 2.36 31.31
C SER A 450 -2.51 2.87 31.38
N HIS A 451 -3.34 2.20 32.18
CA HIS A 451 -4.75 2.57 32.35
C HIS A 451 -4.90 4.06 32.71
N ILE A 452 -5.80 4.73 32.01
CA ILE A 452 -6.28 6.05 32.35
C ILE A 452 -7.36 5.86 33.42
N HIS A 453 -7.23 6.56 34.55
CA HIS A 453 -8.21 6.43 35.64
C HIS A 453 -9.58 6.92 35.16
N ILE A 454 -10.60 6.19 35.61
CA ILE A 454 -12.01 6.22 35.20
C ILE A 454 -12.27 5.26 34.01
N PHE A 455 -12.90 4.14 34.34
CA PHE A 455 -13.45 3.08 33.48
C PHE A 455 -12.54 1.89 33.09
N PRO A 456 -13.01 0.64 33.29
CA PRO A 456 -12.38 -0.56 32.75
C PRO A 456 -12.75 -0.70 31.27
N MET A 457 -12.18 0.16 30.41
CA MET A 457 -12.14 -0.13 28.98
C MET A 457 -10.91 -1.00 28.68
N PRO A 458 -10.98 -1.92 27.70
CA PRO A 458 -9.80 -2.65 27.26
C PRO A 458 -8.68 -1.65 26.92
N GLY A 459 -7.50 -1.94 27.44
CA GLY A 459 -6.39 -0.99 27.61
C GLY A 459 -6.02 -0.18 26.37
N GLN A 460 -5.37 0.95 26.62
CA GLN A 460 -4.95 1.89 25.59
C GLN A 460 -4.04 1.22 24.54
N ASP A 461 -4.36 1.39 23.26
CA ASP A 461 -3.62 0.73 22.17
C ASP A 461 -2.17 1.24 22.09
N THR A 462 -1.96 2.53 22.33
CA THR A 462 -0.64 3.18 22.21
C THR A 462 -0.56 4.55 22.90
N SER A 463 0.64 5.07 23.17
CA SER A 463 0.83 6.41 23.77
C SER A 463 1.00 7.52 22.73
N LEU A 464 0.69 8.76 23.11
CA LEU A 464 0.92 9.96 22.30
C LEU A 464 2.39 10.12 21.88
N GLY A 465 3.34 9.62 22.68
CA GLY A 465 4.77 9.62 22.35
C GLY A 465 5.14 8.57 21.28
N GLY A 466 4.50 7.40 21.32
CA GLY A 466 4.77 6.27 20.43
C GLY A 466 4.09 6.34 19.06
N GLN A 467 3.21 7.30 18.83
CA GLN A 467 2.52 7.51 17.55
C GLN A 467 2.54 8.98 17.10
N ARG A 468 2.24 9.21 15.82
CA ARG A 468 1.94 10.54 15.24
C ARG A 468 0.60 10.50 14.53
N SER A 469 0.09 11.64 14.07
CA SER A 469 -1.13 11.71 13.27
C SER A 469 -0.97 11.05 11.90
N THR A 470 0.25 10.87 11.40
CA THR A 470 0.53 10.38 10.05
C THR A 470 -0.04 9.00 9.71
N PRO A 471 -0.12 8.00 10.62
CA PRO A 471 -0.69 6.69 10.33
C PRO A 471 -2.24 6.63 10.35
N PHE A 472 -2.93 7.71 10.74
CA PHE A 472 -4.38 7.73 10.97
C PHE A 472 -5.12 8.59 9.95
N ASP A 473 -6.24 8.12 9.41
CA ASP A 473 -7.02 8.87 8.43
C ASP A 473 -7.70 10.10 9.05
N ALA A 474 -8.14 10.03 10.30
CA ALA A 474 -8.63 11.18 11.06
C ALA A 474 -8.42 11.01 12.59
N PRO A 475 -8.15 12.11 13.31
CA PRO A 475 -8.29 12.14 14.76
C PRO A 475 -9.76 12.29 15.20
N TYR A 476 -10.05 12.00 16.45
CA TYR A 476 -11.31 12.28 17.15
C TYR A 476 -10.98 12.50 18.64
N ILE A 477 -11.59 13.49 19.27
CA ILE A 477 -11.42 13.82 20.70
C ILE A 477 -12.84 13.87 21.27
N PRO A 478 -13.10 13.16 22.37
CA PRO A 478 -14.38 13.24 23.04
C PRO A 478 -14.50 14.52 23.87
N SER A 479 -15.69 14.82 24.36
CA SER A 479 -15.88 15.87 25.37
C SER A 479 -15.26 15.49 26.73
N GLY A 480 -15.02 16.50 27.57
CA GLY A 480 -14.54 16.35 28.94
C GLY A 480 -13.69 17.54 29.37
N THR A 481 -14.09 18.31 30.39
CA THR A 481 -13.43 19.59 30.73
C THR A 481 -11.98 19.40 31.20
N VAL A 482 -11.74 18.45 32.12
CA VAL A 482 -10.39 18.13 32.61
C VAL A 482 -9.55 17.51 31.50
N HIS A 483 -10.16 16.65 30.69
CA HIS A 483 -9.55 15.96 29.57
C HIS A 483 -9.09 16.93 28.47
N THR A 484 -9.98 17.79 27.99
CA THR A 484 -9.66 18.79 26.95
C THR A 484 -8.60 19.78 27.43
N ASN A 485 -8.66 20.25 28.68
CA ASN A 485 -7.62 21.09 29.26
C ASN A 485 -6.25 20.38 29.32
N THR A 486 -6.24 19.09 29.67
CA THR A 486 -4.99 18.30 29.71
C THR A 486 -4.39 18.14 28.33
N LEU A 487 -5.22 17.84 27.33
CA LEU A 487 -4.79 17.70 25.94
C LEU A 487 -4.33 19.06 25.35
N ALA A 488 -4.96 20.17 25.73
CA ALA A 488 -4.61 21.52 25.25
C ALA A 488 -3.19 21.93 25.60
N ASN A 489 -2.74 21.53 26.79
CA ASN A 489 -1.40 21.82 27.30
C ASN A 489 -0.35 20.79 26.86
N ASN A 490 -0.72 19.80 26.04
CA ASN A 490 0.20 18.78 25.56
C ASN A 490 0.72 19.13 24.15
N GLY A 491 1.96 19.60 24.05
CA GLY A 491 2.57 20.01 22.78
C GLY A 491 2.56 18.93 21.68
N ARG A 492 2.51 17.63 22.04
CA ARG A 492 2.35 16.55 21.06
C ARG A 492 0.94 16.54 20.49
N VAL A 493 -0.10 16.69 21.30
CA VAL A 493 -1.51 16.74 20.84
C VAL A 493 -1.75 17.97 19.99
N VAL A 494 -1.20 19.11 20.38
CA VAL A 494 -1.19 20.34 19.56
C VAL A 494 -0.60 20.05 18.17
N HIS A 495 0.58 19.46 18.11
CA HIS A 495 1.22 19.10 16.85
C HIS A 495 0.39 18.12 16.00
N TRP A 496 -0.27 17.12 16.61
CA TRP A 496 -1.16 16.19 15.87
C TRP A 496 -2.28 16.93 15.11
N HIS A 497 -2.79 18.02 15.68
CA HIS A 497 -3.86 18.82 15.07
C HIS A 497 -3.36 19.70 13.94
N LEU A 498 -2.20 20.33 14.13
CA LEU A 498 -1.56 21.17 13.12
C LEU A 498 -1.29 20.38 11.83
N THR A 499 -0.98 19.07 11.93
CA THR A 499 -0.73 18.23 10.75
C THR A 499 -2.00 17.67 10.07
N ARG A 500 -3.13 17.47 10.79
CA ARG A 500 -4.40 16.88 10.25
C ARG A 500 -5.63 17.30 11.07
N PHE A 501 -6.53 18.11 10.50
CA PHE A 501 -7.79 18.45 11.21
C PHE A 501 -8.97 17.56 10.80
N VAL A 502 -9.59 16.85 11.75
CA VAL A 502 -11.05 16.64 11.88
C VAL A 502 -11.28 16.28 13.35
N VAL A 503 -11.85 17.15 14.21
CA VAL A 503 -12.16 16.76 15.61
C VAL A 503 -13.24 17.63 16.28
N LEU A 504 -14.09 16.97 17.09
CA LEU A 504 -14.91 17.50 18.18
C LEU A 504 -14.08 17.91 19.40
N ALA A 505 -14.04 19.20 19.74
CA ALA A 505 -13.84 19.76 21.09
C ALA A 505 -13.59 21.25 20.91
N ILE A 506 -14.67 22.02 20.89
CA ILE A 506 -14.65 23.46 20.62
C ILE A 506 -13.73 24.21 21.59
N ASP A 507 -13.63 23.78 22.84
CA ASP A 507 -12.81 24.45 23.86
C ASP A 507 -11.31 24.16 23.73
N LEU A 508 -10.92 22.93 23.34
CA LEU A 508 -9.53 22.60 22.99
C LEU A 508 -9.08 23.39 21.76
N LEU A 509 -9.92 23.45 20.74
CA LEU A 509 -9.60 24.09 19.46
C LEU A 509 -9.52 25.63 19.57
N ARG A 510 -10.35 26.26 20.42
CA ARG A 510 -10.29 27.71 20.72
C ARG A 510 -8.97 28.14 21.35
N GLY A 511 -8.36 27.29 22.18
CA GLY A 511 -7.10 27.57 22.86
C GLY A 511 -5.85 27.27 22.01
N VAL A 512 -5.92 26.27 21.13
CA VAL A 512 -4.74 25.64 20.50
C VAL A 512 -4.58 25.94 19.01
N VAL A 513 -5.68 26.08 18.26
CA VAL A 513 -5.64 26.23 16.79
C VAL A 513 -6.09 27.64 16.40
N ARG A 514 -5.11 28.55 16.29
CA ARG A 514 -5.36 29.89 15.73
C ARG A 514 -5.00 29.89 14.23
N LEU A 515 -5.99 29.68 13.38
CA LEU A 515 -5.84 29.90 11.93
C LEU A 515 -6.14 31.36 11.60
N PRO A 516 -5.17 32.14 11.05
CA PRO A 516 -5.45 33.49 10.58
C PRO A 516 -6.57 33.45 9.54
N LYS A 517 -7.59 34.31 9.67
CA LYS A 517 -8.73 34.47 8.73
C LYS A 517 -9.74 33.32 8.67
N VAL A 518 -9.61 32.25 9.47
CA VAL A 518 -10.59 31.15 9.52
C VAL A 518 -11.29 31.14 10.88
N ASN A 519 -12.57 31.53 10.91
CA ASN A 519 -13.37 31.47 12.12
C ASN A 519 -14.07 30.10 12.22
N LEU A 520 -13.28 29.05 12.52
CA LEU A 520 -13.76 27.66 12.68
C LEU A 520 -14.90 27.53 13.72
N PHE A 521 -15.06 28.51 14.60
CA PHE A 521 -15.91 28.43 15.81
C PHE A 521 -17.07 29.44 15.84
N ALA A 522 -17.26 30.27 14.81
CA ALA A 522 -18.32 31.28 14.79
C ALA A 522 -19.74 30.68 14.79
N ARG A 523 -19.89 29.40 14.43
CA ARG A 523 -21.20 28.77 14.18
C ARG A 523 -21.68 27.84 15.30
N SER A 524 -20.80 27.16 16.02
CA SER A 524 -21.22 26.31 17.15
C SER A 524 -21.21 27.10 18.46
N ARG A 525 -22.40 27.40 18.99
CA ARG A 525 -22.59 28.22 20.19
C ARG A 525 -22.76 27.34 21.44
N GLY A 526 -21.82 27.43 22.38
CA GLY A 526 -22.00 26.98 23.77
C GLY A 526 -22.42 25.51 23.93
N ASN A 527 -23.44 25.25 24.75
CA ASN A 527 -23.95 23.92 25.13
C ASN A 527 -24.99 23.35 24.12
N SER A 528 -24.94 23.78 22.86
CA SER A 528 -25.84 23.32 21.79
C SER A 528 -25.40 21.95 21.25
N ASP A 529 -26.36 21.11 20.89
CA ASP A 529 -26.14 19.84 20.21
C ASP A 529 -26.02 19.98 18.67
N GLU A 530 -26.10 21.21 18.15
CA GLU A 530 -25.94 21.49 16.71
C GLU A 530 -24.55 21.06 16.20
N VAL A 531 -24.58 20.24 15.14
CA VAL A 531 -23.39 19.76 14.44
C VAL A 531 -23.01 20.76 13.36
N VAL A 532 -21.77 21.24 13.41
CA VAL A 532 -21.18 22.18 12.47
C VAL A 532 -19.99 21.54 11.78
N SER A 533 -20.01 21.58 10.45
CA SER A 533 -18.90 21.18 9.59
C SER A 533 -18.32 22.40 8.88
N TYR A 534 -17.02 22.63 9.02
CA TYR A 534 -16.35 23.70 8.27
C TYR A 534 -14.94 23.31 7.86
N TYR A 535 -14.66 23.38 6.55
CA TYR A 535 -13.45 22.84 5.94
C TYR A 535 -13.14 21.43 6.43
N GLY A 536 -14.12 20.53 6.58
CA GLY A 536 -13.92 19.18 7.11
C GLY A 536 -13.53 19.10 8.59
N VAL A 537 -13.72 20.15 9.38
CA VAL A 537 -13.72 20.07 10.85
C VAL A 537 -15.16 19.92 11.30
N VAL A 538 -15.49 18.78 11.90
CA VAL A 538 -16.82 18.48 12.44
C VAL A 538 -16.82 18.73 13.94
N SER A 539 -17.78 19.51 14.44
CA SER A 539 -17.87 19.89 15.85
C SER A 539 -19.32 20.00 16.33
N THR A 540 -19.58 19.73 17.60
CA THR A 540 -20.82 20.06 18.31
C THR A 540 -20.48 20.52 19.73
N GLY A 541 -21.32 21.37 20.32
CA GLY A 541 -21.14 21.92 21.66
C GLY A 541 -21.49 20.94 22.78
N LYS A 542 -22.37 19.97 22.50
CA LYS A 542 -22.82 18.94 23.43
C LYS A 542 -23.12 17.65 22.69
N TYR A 543 -22.59 16.54 23.20
CA TYR A 543 -22.90 15.20 22.72
C TYR A 543 -23.44 14.34 23.88
N SER A 544 -24.76 14.21 23.98
CA SER A 544 -25.45 13.48 25.05
C SER A 544 -26.09 12.19 24.57
N ALA A 545 -26.68 11.41 25.48
CA ALA A 545 -27.42 10.20 25.13
C ALA A 545 -28.52 10.46 24.07
N SER A 546 -29.16 11.63 24.10
CA SER A 546 -30.11 12.08 23.07
C SER A 546 -29.47 12.27 21.68
N SER A 547 -28.24 12.79 21.65
CA SER A 547 -27.44 12.91 20.41
C SER A 547 -27.14 11.52 19.86
N VAL A 548 -26.74 10.57 20.72
CA VAL A 548 -26.45 9.17 20.32
C VAL A 548 -27.65 8.49 19.66
N VAL A 549 -28.86 8.69 20.19
CA VAL A 549 -30.08 8.07 19.64
C VAL A 549 -30.45 8.64 18.26
N THR A 550 -30.14 9.91 18.01
CA THR A 550 -30.50 10.60 16.77
C THR A 550 -29.40 10.58 15.71
N ASP A 551 -28.16 10.30 16.10
CA ASP A 551 -26.98 10.21 15.24
C ASP A 551 -26.84 8.83 14.57
N VAL A 552 -27.83 8.52 13.73
CA VAL A 552 -27.80 7.31 12.90
C VAL A 552 -26.70 7.47 11.85
N LEU A 553 -25.75 6.53 11.83
CA LEU A 553 -24.61 6.58 10.93
C LEU A 553 -25.02 6.35 9.47
N GLN A 554 -25.26 7.47 8.78
CA GLN A 554 -25.47 7.52 7.34
C GLN A 554 -24.39 8.42 6.72
N ILE A 555 -23.50 7.82 5.92
CA ILE A 555 -22.38 8.52 5.28
C ILE A 555 -22.90 9.31 4.07
N ALA A 556 -23.46 10.49 4.33
CA ALA A 556 -24.07 11.37 3.35
C ALA A 556 -23.57 12.81 3.53
N LEU A 557 -23.74 13.62 2.47
CA LEU A 557 -23.48 15.06 2.55
C LEU A 557 -24.59 15.70 3.40
N ASP A 558 -24.25 16.73 4.20
CA ASP A 558 -25.17 17.48 5.07
C ASP A 558 -25.86 16.64 6.16
N SER A 559 -25.19 15.58 6.63
CA SER A 559 -25.64 14.80 7.78
C SER A 559 -25.77 15.67 9.03
N LYS A 560 -26.90 15.55 9.73
CA LYS A 560 -27.17 16.32 10.97
C LYS A 560 -26.56 15.68 12.23
N GLY A 561 -26.20 14.40 12.17
CA GLY A 561 -25.52 13.67 13.23
C GLY A 561 -24.01 13.90 13.18
N PHE A 562 -23.37 13.95 14.34
CA PHE A 562 -21.93 14.19 14.46
C PHE A 562 -21.12 13.05 13.86
N VAL A 563 -21.41 11.80 14.23
CA VAL A 563 -20.72 10.61 13.75
C VAL A 563 -21.00 10.43 12.26
N ALA A 564 -22.21 10.71 11.81
CA ALA A 564 -22.59 10.68 10.40
C ALA A 564 -21.80 11.68 9.54
N ASP A 565 -21.72 12.96 9.94
CA ASP A 565 -20.94 13.98 9.22
C ASP A 565 -19.43 13.73 9.35
N PHE A 566 -18.94 13.34 10.54
CA PHE A 566 -17.55 12.93 10.73
C PHE A 566 -17.15 11.81 9.77
N ALA A 567 -17.95 10.75 9.69
CA ALA A 567 -17.72 9.65 8.75
C ALA A 567 -17.80 10.10 7.30
N TYR A 568 -18.69 11.05 6.98
CA TYR A 568 -18.73 11.67 5.66
C TYR A 568 -17.44 12.40 5.33
N GLN A 569 -16.92 13.26 6.21
CA GLN A 569 -15.64 13.95 5.99
C GLN A 569 -14.46 12.97 5.85
N VAL A 570 -14.42 11.90 6.64
CA VAL A 570 -13.41 10.83 6.50
C VAL A 570 -13.54 10.11 5.15
N SER A 571 -14.77 9.87 4.67
CA SER A 571 -15.02 9.21 3.38
C SER A 571 -14.51 10.00 2.18
N GLN A 572 -14.35 11.33 2.31
CA GLN A 572 -13.75 12.19 1.28
C GLN A 572 -12.23 12.05 1.19
N HIS A 573 -11.62 11.23 2.04
CA HIS A 573 -10.18 11.04 2.24
C HIS A 573 -9.45 12.26 2.82
N ARG A 574 -9.60 13.44 2.20
CA ARG A 574 -9.00 14.71 2.61
C ARG A 574 -9.92 15.88 2.30
N CYS A 575 -9.78 16.95 3.07
CA CYS A 575 -10.36 18.25 2.72
C CYS A 575 -9.38 19.04 1.82
N TYR A 576 -9.45 18.81 0.51
CA TYR A 576 -8.59 19.50 -0.48
C TYR A 576 -8.84 21.01 -0.55
N GLU A 577 -10.03 21.47 -0.16
CA GLU A 577 -10.36 22.89 -0.15
C GLU A 577 -9.43 23.69 0.79
N ARG A 578 -8.91 23.07 1.85
CA ARG A 578 -7.93 23.70 2.76
C ARG A 578 -6.63 24.07 2.05
N GLU A 579 -6.11 23.15 1.24
CA GLU A 579 -4.87 23.35 0.47
C GLU A 579 -5.10 24.39 -0.62
N MET A 580 -6.23 24.30 -1.35
CA MET A 580 -6.58 25.27 -2.40
C MET A 580 -6.76 26.70 -1.89
N LYS A 581 -7.12 26.87 -0.61
CA LYS A 581 -7.24 28.17 0.06
C LYS A 581 -5.95 28.62 0.76
N GLY A 582 -4.85 27.85 0.65
CA GLY A 582 -3.56 28.14 1.28
C GLY A 582 -3.58 28.02 2.80
N LEU A 583 -4.61 27.39 3.40
CA LEU A 583 -4.74 27.29 4.85
C LEU A 583 -3.65 26.41 5.46
N THR A 584 -3.22 25.38 4.73
CA THR A 584 -2.13 24.49 5.16
C THR A 584 -0.81 25.24 5.33
N ASP A 585 -0.54 26.25 4.51
CA ASP A 585 0.73 27.01 4.53
C ASP A 585 0.80 27.99 5.71
N THR A 586 -0.33 28.23 6.39
CA THR A 586 -0.42 29.11 7.56
C THR A 586 -0.16 28.39 8.88
N VAL A 587 0.06 27.07 8.84
CA VAL A 587 0.17 26.21 10.03
C VAL A 587 1.58 25.62 10.12
N PRO A 588 2.31 25.82 11.22
CA PRO A 588 3.57 25.12 11.44
C PRO A 588 3.27 23.67 11.86
N PHE A 589 3.60 22.69 11.02
CA PHE A 589 3.36 21.27 11.29
C PHE A 589 4.56 20.37 11.04
#